data_AF-A0A0U5L5I9-F1
#
_entry.id   AF-A0A0U5L5I9-F1
#
_cell.length_a   1.000
_cell.length_b   1.000
_cell.length_c   1.000
_cell.angle_alpha   90.00
_cell.angle_beta   90.00
_cell.angle_gamma   90.00
#
_symmetry.space_group_name_H-M   'P 1'
#
loop_
_entity.id
_entity.type
_entity.pdbx_description
1 polymer ?
#
loop_
_entity_poly.entity_id
_entity_poly.type
_entity_poly.pdbx_seq_one_letter_code
_entity_poly.pdbx_strand_id
1 'polypeptide(L)'
;MHTENANSQNAFDLVQSKDFIASVAAILMPALSEAVNEAVEKAVSLSTSPTMSKQDFASANRISMSVLEKWIANGVVLLAPTPSVTYTQARKNKKTGEIVETTMTKHGNPLINVAAWREKNRQQALKCRYIKP
;
A
#
# COMPACT_ATOMS: atom_id res chain seq x y z
N MET A 1 -52.95 -32.23 2.46
CA MET A 1 -53.12 -30.77 2.61
C MET A 1 -51.74 -30.18 2.87
N HIS A 2 -51.13 -29.55 1.86
CA HIS A 2 -49.87 -28.82 2.02
C HIS A 2 -50.21 -27.36 2.33
N THR A 3 -49.98 -26.94 3.57
CA THR A 3 -50.01 -25.53 3.94
C THR A 3 -48.63 -24.94 3.63
N GLU A 4 -48.47 -24.40 2.43
CA GLU A 4 -47.32 -23.54 2.14
C GLU A 4 -47.43 -22.27 2.98
N ASN A 5 -46.33 -21.93 3.63
CA ASN A 5 -46.26 -20.91 4.67
C ASN A 5 -46.30 -19.51 4.02
N ALA A 6 -47.47 -18.87 4.01
CA ALA A 6 -47.72 -17.55 3.38
C ALA A 6 -46.80 -16.43 3.91
N ASN A 7 -46.23 -16.59 5.11
CA ASN A 7 -45.27 -15.64 5.68
C ASN A 7 -43.93 -15.59 4.92
N SER A 8 -43.51 -16.69 4.29
CA SER A 8 -42.25 -16.73 3.53
C SER A 8 -42.32 -15.93 2.23
N GLN A 9 -43.48 -15.93 1.55
CA GLN A 9 -43.66 -15.23 0.28
C GLN A 9 -43.63 -13.70 0.47
N ASN A 10 -44.27 -13.18 1.54
CA ASN A 10 -44.29 -11.75 1.86
C ASN A 10 -42.90 -11.18 2.21
N ALA A 11 -42.02 -11.97 2.81
CA ALA A 11 -40.67 -11.54 3.16
C ALA A 11 -39.78 -11.36 1.92
N PHE A 12 -39.91 -12.24 0.92
CA PHE A 12 -39.18 -12.11 -0.34
C PHE A 12 -39.72 -10.97 -1.23
N ASP A 13 -41.03 -10.73 -1.22
CA ASP A 13 -41.64 -9.59 -1.94
C ASP A 13 -41.20 -8.24 -1.37
N LEU A 14 -41.05 -8.13 -0.03
CA LEU A 14 -40.57 -6.90 0.61
C LEU A 14 -39.10 -6.60 0.25
N VAL A 15 -38.25 -7.63 0.17
CA VAL A 15 -36.84 -7.51 -0.23
C VAL A 15 -36.69 -7.19 -1.72
N GLN A 16 -37.62 -7.65 -2.57
CA GLN A 16 -37.67 -7.31 -4.00
C GLN A 16 -38.38 -5.98 -4.28
N SER A 17 -39.04 -5.39 -3.28
CA SER A 17 -39.71 -4.10 -3.46
C SER A 17 -38.68 -3.01 -3.81
N LYS A 18 -38.98 -2.28 -4.89
CA LYS A 18 -38.10 -1.22 -5.40
C LYS A 18 -37.80 -0.15 -4.35
N ASP A 19 -38.76 0.14 -3.48
CA ASP A 19 -38.63 1.15 -2.42
C ASP A 19 -37.69 0.69 -1.31
N PHE A 20 -37.73 -0.59 -0.95
CA PHE A 20 -36.77 -1.16 0.01
C PHE A 20 -35.35 -1.14 -0.56
N ILE A 21 -35.15 -1.59 -1.81
CA ILE A 21 -33.84 -1.55 -2.46
C ILE A 21 -33.34 -0.10 -2.59
N ALA A 22 -34.21 0.85 -2.96
CA ALA A 22 -33.86 2.26 -3.09
C ALA A 22 -33.44 2.89 -1.75
N SER A 23 -34.14 2.55 -0.65
CA SER A 23 -33.77 3.03 0.69
C SER A 23 -32.45 2.44 1.18
N VAL A 24 -32.22 1.14 0.98
CA VAL A 24 -30.94 0.49 1.29
C VAL A 24 -29.81 1.09 0.47
N ALA A 25 -30.02 1.32 -0.83
CA ALA A 25 -29.05 1.99 -1.69
C ALA A 25 -28.79 3.43 -1.20
N ALA A 26 -29.81 4.20 -0.85
CA ALA A 26 -29.63 5.56 -0.34
C ALA A 26 -28.78 5.60 0.96
N ILE A 27 -28.88 4.58 1.80
CA ILE A 27 -28.08 4.46 3.03
C ILE A 27 -26.64 4.01 2.74
N LEU A 28 -26.45 3.05 1.82
CA LEU A 28 -25.15 2.45 1.53
C LEU A 28 -24.31 3.23 0.52
N MET A 29 -24.94 3.95 -0.42
CA MET A 29 -24.25 4.67 -1.49
C MET A 29 -23.26 5.73 -0.96
N PRO A 30 -23.55 6.51 0.10
CA PRO A 30 -22.56 7.42 0.68
C PRO A 30 -21.32 6.70 1.19
N ALA A 31 -21.49 5.61 1.96
CA ALA A 31 -20.37 4.84 2.51
C ALA A 31 -19.55 4.14 1.42
N LEU A 32 -20.20 3.62 0.38
CA LEU A 32 -19.53 3.04 -0.77
C LEU A 32 -18.75 4.11 -1.56
N SER A 33 -19.35 5.28 -1.77
CA SER A 33 -18.71 6.41 -2.45
C SER A 33 -17.46 6.88 -1.70
N GLU A 34 -17.54 7.01 -0.38
CA GLU A 34 -16.41 7.38 0.47
C GLU A 34 -15.27 6.34 0.39
N ALA A 35 -15.59 5.06 0.53
CA ALA A 35 -14.61 3.98 0.44
C ALA A 35 -13.94 3.91 -0.95
N VAL A 36 -14.71 4.13 -2.01
CA VAL A 36 -14.17 4.18 -3.39
C VAL A 36 -13.29 5.41 -3.57
N ASN A 37 -13.70 6.58 -3.08
CA ASN A 37 -12.90 7.80 -3.18
C ASN A 37 -11.57 7.65 -2.44
N GLU A 38 -11.57 7.13 -1.22
CA GLU A 38 -10.33 6.87 -0.46
C GLU A 38 -9.42 5.90 -1.22
N ALA A 39 -9.98 4.81 -1.76
CA ALA A 39 -9.21 3.85 -2.53
C ALA A 39 -8.62 4.47 -3.80
N VAL A 40 -9.37 5.33 -4.50
CA VAL A 40 -8.92 6.03 -5.70
C VAL A 40 -7.84 7.06 -5.35
N GLU A 41 -8.02 7.88 -4.32
CA GLU A 41 -7.01 8.84 -3.86
C GLU A 41 -5.71 8.15 -3.45
N LYS A 42 -5.81 7.03 -2.74
CA LYS A 42 -4.67 6.18 -2.40
C LYS A 42 -4.00 5.63 -3.66
N ALA A 43 -4.76 5.11 -4.63
CA ALA A 43 -4.19 4.61 -5.87
C ALA A 43 -3.49 5.72 -6.68
N VAL A 44 -4.08 6.92 -6.74
CA VAL A 44 -3.52 8.08 -7.43
C VAL A 44 -2.25 8.56 -6.74
N SER A 45 -2.25 8.72 -5.42
CA SER A 45 -1.05 9.11 -4.67
C SER A 45 0.08 8.09 -4.81
N LEU A 46 -0.21 6.78 -4.75
CA LEU A 46 0.80 5.73 -4.95
C LEU A 46 1.29 5.68 -6.41
N SER A 47 0.45 6.00 -7.39
CA SER A 47 0.83 6.04 -8.81
C SER A 47 1.55 7.33 -9.21
N THR A 48 1.47 8.40 -8.45
CA THR A 48 2.13 9.69 -8.79
C THR A 48 3.35 9.97 -7.92
N SER A 49 3.41 9.42 -6.71
CA SER A 49 4.53 9.67 -5.80
C SER A 49 5.87 9.13 -6.35
N PRO A 50 6.95 9.94 -6.29
CA PRO A 50 8.28 9.50 -6.71
C PRO A 50 8.90 8.49 -5.72
N THR A 51 8.38 8.42 -4.50
CA THR A 51 8.85 7.50 -3.44
C THR A 51 7.69 6.80 -2.75
N MET A 52 7.88 5.59 -2.25
CA MET A 52 6.84 4.90 -1.46
C MET A 52 7.44 3.95 -0.41
N SER A 53 6.63 3.52 0.56
CA SER A 53 7.05 2.54 1.56
C SER A 53 7.36 1.18 0.91
N LYS A 54 8.16 0.34 1.59
CA LYS A 54 8.42 -1.02 1.11
C LYS A 54 7.12 -1.84 1.02
N GLN A 55 6.23 -1.68 1.99
CA GLN A 55 4.94 -2.37 2.07
C GLN A 55 4.02 -2.03 0.90
N ASP A 56 3.86 -0.74 0.61
CA ASP A 56 3.01 -0.30 -0.50
C ASP A 56 3.61 -0.71 -1.84
N PHE A 57 4.95 -0.67 -1.98
CA PHE A 57 5.64 -1.13 -3.18
C PHE A 57 5.43 -2.63 -3.42
N ALA A 58 5.60 -3.44 -2.38
CA ALA A 58 5.38 -4.88 -2.46
C ALA A 58 3.93 -5.21 -2.84
N SER A 59 2.98 -4.53 -2.22
CA SER A 59 1.54 -4.68 -2.49
C SER A 59 1.19 -4.28 -3.92
N ALA A 60 1.68 -3.12 -4.38
CA ALA A 60 1.41 -2.60 -5.72
C ALA A 60 1.98 -3.49 -6.83
N ASN A 61 3.17 -4.08 -6.61
CA ASN A 61 3.81 -4.99 -7.58
C ASN A 61 3.41 -6.47 -7.35
N ARG A 62 2.55 -6.76 -6.37
CA ARG A 62 2.11 -8.13 -6.00
C ARG A 62 3.28 -9.08 -5.71
N ILE A 63 4.31 -8.57 -5.04
CA ILE A 63 5.48 -9.34 -4.62
C ILE A 63 5.52 -9.48 -3.10
N SER A 64 6.14 -10.55 -2.59
CA SER A 64 6.36 -10.69 -1.16
C SER A 64 7.49 -9.79 -0.66
N MET A 65 7.47 -9.44 0.62
CA MET A 65 8.52 -8.60 1.22
C MET A 65 9.91 -9.24 1.10
N SER A 66 10.00 -10.56 1.23
CA SER A 66 11.26 -11.29 1.04
C SER A 66 11.82 -11.15 -0.38
N VAL A 67 10.96 -11.07 -1.40
CA VAL A 67 11.39 -10.87 -2.78
C VAL A 67 11.87 -9.43 -2.95
N LEU A 68 11.15 -8.46 -2.36
CA LEU A 68 11.56 -7.07 -2.38
C LEU A 68 12.95 -6.86 -1.75
N GLU A 69 13.22 -7.46 -0.58
CA GLU A 69 14.54 -7.36 0.05
C GLU A 69 15.64 -7.97 -0.83
N LYS A 70 15.39 -9.09 -1.50
CA LYS A 70 16.33 -9.65 -2.50
C LYS A 70 16.55 -8.70 -3.68
N TRP A 71 15.49 -8.04 -4.15
CA TRP A 71 15.60 -7.06 -5.24
C TRP A 71 16.39 -5.82 -4.82
N ILE A 72 16.24 -5.36 -3.58
CA ILE A 72 17.03 -4.26 -3.02
C ILE A 72 18.50 -4.69 -2.91
N ALA A 73 18.77 -5.87 -2.35
CA ALA A 73 20.14 -6.40 -2.20
C ALA A 73 20.86 -6.57 -3.55
N ASN A 74 20.13 -7.00 -4.59
CA ASN A 74 20.67 -7.16 -5.94
C ASN A 74 20.67 -5.86 -6.77
N GLY A 75 20.30 -4.71 -6.19
CA GLY A 75 20.23 -3.43 -6.90
C GLY A 75 19.16 -3.37 -8.01
N VAL A 76 18.18 -4.27 -7.98
CA VAL A 76 17.07 -4.29 -8.94
C VAL A 76 16.12 -3.12 -8.68
N VAL A 77 15.87 -2.82 -7.40
CA VAL A 77 15.06 -1.69 -6.91
C VAL A 77 15.97 -0.81 -6.06
N LEU A 78 15.86 0.51 -6.24
CA LEU A 78 16.70 1.48 -5.52
C LEU A 78 15.95 2.09 -4.35
N LEU A 79 16.67 2.32 -3.25
CA LEU A 79 16.17 3.09 -2.12
C LEU A 79 16.25 4.59 -2.43
N ALA A 80 15.27 5.35 -1.96
CA ALA A 80 15.30 6.79 -2.01
C ALA A 80 16.30 7.34 -0.97
N PRO A 81 16.97 8.47 -1.26
CA PRO A 81 17.84 9.12 -0.28
C PRO A 81 17.00 9.56 0.92
N THR A 82 17.25 8.96 2.09
CA THR A 82 16.57 9.33 3.33
C THR A 82 17.34 10.43 4.04
N PRO A 83 16.66 11.50 4.53
CA PRO A 83 17.32 12.49 5.37
C PRO A 83 17.93 11.78 6.59
N SER A 84 19.18 12.13 6.87
CA SER A 84 19.94 11.59 8.00
C SER A 84 20.12 12.69 9.02
N VAL A 85 19.84 12.40 10.29
CA VAL A 85 20.00 13.34 11.40
C VAL A 85 21.16 12.86 12.24
N THR A 86 22.17 13.72 12.37
CA THR A 86 23.28 13.49 13.29
C THR A 86 22.91 14.06 14.65
N TYR A 87 23.06 13.25 15.70
CA TYR A 87 22.85 13.70 17.07
C TYR A 87 23.98 13.20 17.97
N THR A 88 24.28 13.99 18.98
CA THR A 88 25.33 13.68 19.94
C THR A 88 24.70 13.20 21.23
N GLN A 89 25.18 12.08 21.77
CA GLN A 89 24.71 11.54 23.03
C GLN A 89 25.89 11.21 23.94
N ALA A 90 25.82 11.70 25.18
CA ALA A 90 26.70 11.28 26.27
C ALA A 90 26.34 9.83 26.65
N ARG A 91 27.22 8.88 26.32
CA ARG A 91 27.02 7.45 26.62
C ARG A 91 28.01 7.01 27.67
N LYS A 92 27.51 6.44 28.77
CA LYS A 92 28.37 5.85 29.80
C LYS A 92 28.97 4.56 29.29
N ASN A 93 30.30 4.46 29.29
CA ASN A 93 31.02 3.24 28.99
C ASN A 93 30.76 2.23 30.11
N LYS A 94 30.20 1.07 29.76
CA LYS A 94 29.84 0.02 30.74
C LYS A 94 31.04 -0.59 31.46
N LYS A 95 32.25 -0.50 30.89
CA LYS A 95 33.47 -1.09 31.45
C LYS A 95 34.27 -0.09 32.31
N THR A 96 34.41 1.16 31.86
CA THR A 96 35.24 2.16 32.55
C THR A 96 34.42 3.14 33.39
N GLY A 97 33.10 3.19 33.21
CA GLY A 97 32.22 4.13 33.92
C GLY A 97 32.29 5.58 33.42
N GLU A 98 33.22 5.89 32.52
CA GLU A 98 33.39 7.21 31.92
C GLU A 98 32.24 7.55 30.98
N ILE A 99 31.87 8.83 30.97
CA ILE A 99 30.89 9.38 30.02
C ILE A 99 31.65 9.77 28.77
N VAL A 100 31.39 9.06 27.67
CA VAL A 100 31.98 9.35 26.36
C VAL A 100 30.92 9.96 25.48
N GLU A 101 31.22 11.13 24.92
CA GLU A 101 30.35 11.78 23.95
C GLU A 101 30.44 11.02 22.61
N THR A 102 29.31 10.48 22.15
CA THR A 102 29.26 9.71 20.90
C THR A 102 28.32 10.40 19.92
N THR A 103 28.86 10.76 18.77
CA THR A 103 28.08 11.26 17.64
C THR A 103 27.51 10.08 16.85
N MET A 104 26.19 10.05 16.69
CA MET A 104 25.47 8.99 15.98
C MET A 104 24.68 9.58 14.81
N THR A 105 24.65 8.85 13.69
CA THR A 105 23.82 9.21 12.53
C THR A 105 22.58 8.32 12.52
N LYS A 106 21.41 8.94 12.65
CA LYS A 106 20.12 8.27 12.50
C LYS A 106 19.63 8.43 11.07
N HIS A 107 19.47 7.32 10.37
CA HIS A 107 18.80 7.30 9.06
C HIS A 107 17.29 7.22 9.26
N GLY A 108 16.52 7.99 8.47
CA GLY A 108 15.07 7.79 8.37
C GLY A 108 14.70 6.42 7.81
N ASN A 109 13.41 6.05 7.88
CA ASN A 109 12.96 4.77 7.32
C ASN A 109 13.23 4.74 5.80
N PRO A 110 13.88 3.67 5.28
CA PRO A 110 14.22 3.57 3.87
C PRO A 110 12.96 3.46 3.01
N LEU A 111 12.75 4.45 2.14
CA LEU A 111 11.69 4.45 1.12
C LEU A 111 12.22 3.87 -0.19
N ILE A 112 11.33 3.35 -1.03
CA ILE A 112 11.65 2.93 -2.39
C ILE A 112 11.62 4.13 -3.33
N ASN A 113 12.62 4.25 -4.21
CA ASN A 113 12.62 5.20 -5.32
C ASN A 113 11.80 4.63 -6.48
N VAL A 114 10.52 5.00 -6.54
CA VAL A 114 9.55 4.50 -7.52
C VAL A 114 9.80 5.14 -8.90
N ALA A 115 10.26 6.39 -8.94
CA ALA A 115 10.60 7.07 -10.19
C ALA A 115 11.71 6.31 -10.96
N ALA A 116 12.78 5.92 -10.26
CA ALA A 116 13.86 5.13 -10.85
C ALA A 116 13.38 3.75 -11.32
N TRP A 117 12.52 3.10 -10.54
CA TRP A 117 11.91 1.80 -10.90
C TRP A 117 11.09 1.90 -12.19
N ARG A 118 10.22 2.91 -12.30
CA ARG A 118 9.38 3.12 -13.50
C ARG A 118 10.23 3.39 -14.72
N GLU A 119 11.25 4.22 -14.59
CA GLU A 119 12.15 4.55 -15.68
C GLU A 119 12.93 3.32 -16.17
N LYS A 120 13.43 2.50 -15.23
CA LYS A 120 14.05 1.21 -15.56
C LYS A 120 13.10 0.29 -16.33
N ASN A 121 11.86 0.15 -15.87
CA ASN A 121 10.86 -0.69 -16.55
C ASN A 121 10.53 -0.15 -17.94
N ARG A 122 10.42 1.17 -18.10
CA ARG A 122 10.21 1.83 -19.40
C ARG A 122 11.35 1.50 -20.36
N GLN A 123 12.61 1.60 -19.91
CA GLN A 123 13.78 1.27 -20.71
C GLN A 123 13.84 -0.21 -21.10
N GLN A 124 13.44 -1.11 -20.20
CA GLN A 124 13.35 -2.54 -20.50
C GLN A 124 12.26 -2.84 -21.51
N ALA A 125 11.09 -2.21 -21.38
CA ALA A 125 9.96 -2.38 -22.29
C ALA A 125 10.31 -2.01 -23.74
N LEU A 126 11.12 -0.98 -23.95
CA LEU A 126 11.63 -0.61 -25.28
C LEU A 126 12.41 -1.73 -25.97
N LYS A 127 13.01 -2.65 -25.20
CA LYS A 127 13.79 -3.79 -25.71
C LYS A 127 12.97 -5.09 -25.81
N CYS A 128 11.71 -5.09 -25.35
CA CYS A 128 10.85 -6.27 -25.40
C CYS A 128 10.26 -6.46 -26.81
N ARG A 129 10.10 -7.72 -27.23
CA ARG A 129 9.32 -8.09 -28.42
C ARG A 129 7.99 -8.69 -27.99
N TYR A 130 6.92 -8.40 -28.72
CA TYR A 130 5.63 -9.07 -28.51
C TYR A 130 5.77 -10.56 -28.81
N ILE A 131 5.24 -11.40 -27.92
CA ILE A 131 5.05 -12.82 -28.20
C ILE A 131 3.92 -12.90 -29.22
N LYS A 132 4.21 -13.41 -30.41
CA LYS A 132 3.16 -13.69 -31.40
C LYS A 132 2.33 -14.87 -30.89
N PRO A 133 0.99 -14.83 -31.00
CA PRO A 133 0.13 -15.94 -30.65
C PRO A 133 0.42 -17.18 -31.48
#